data_AF-A0A9P5TB12-F1
#
_entry.id   AF-A0A9P5TB12-F1
#
_cell.length_a   1.000
_cell.length_b   1.000
_cell.length_c   1.000
_cell.angle_alpha   90.00
_cell.angle_beta   90.00
_cell.angle_gamma   90.00
#
_symmetry.space_group_name_H-M   'P 1'
#
loop_
_entity.id
_entity.type
_entity.pdbx_description
1 polymer ?
#
loop_
_entity_poly.entity_id
_entity_poly.type
_entity_poly.pdbx_seq_one_letter_code
_entity_poly.pdbx_strand_id
1 'polypeptide(L)'
;MANSPYTPSIHILDDDSLLNVFYLYRPFLLGEDQDDDVRLFGGKGCVRGRWWYKLAHVCQRWRYLMLGSSLYLGLSLVCTKGTPVADMLANSSPLPLDIEYRNCNIAAEDEEGTILALKQRDRVRHVSLKMSASTLQKLIVSIEEEYPILECLVICTRIEDDREDNSTILTFPETLHAPHLRHLVLTGFALPIRSRLLTTAVGLVTLCLITDHPSAYFHPNTLLQWLSFMPQLETLAILFGFTVPNLDAERQLTHTPITTPVTLPNLHHIVFRGVSTYLEALVRRITTPRLEKLHIRFFHQHWLSVPRVMQLMNTAENLRFDSARFQFSTRQVYLKIYPRGEPKKDALSISVYCQHLDRQVSSMAQISNSLSRMFSAVEYLTLEHDVHCLSSEGHNEVDRIDWCKLLSSFRNVKTLRIDNGLAKELSRCLRWDDGELPLELLPKLQELTYSRSSNTGDAFTSFIDARQNAGSPTTLCNRQHS
;
A
#
# COMPACT_ATOMS: atom_id res chain seq x y z
N MET A 1 11.19 -5.16 -62.44
CA MET A 1 10.15 -4.28 -61.86
C MET A 1 9.79 -4.85 -60.49
N ALA A 2 10.34 -4.26 -59.42
CA ALA A 2 10.06 -4.70 -58.06
C ALA A 2 8.81 -3.94 -57.57
N ASN A 3 7.75 -4.68 -57.23
CA ASN A 3 6.54 -4.11 -56.65
C ASN A 3 6.90 -3.47 -55.30
N SER A 4 6.88 -2.13 -55.25
CA SER A 4 6.99 -1.39 -54.00
C SER A 4 5.90 -1.90 -53.06
N PRO A 5 6.24 -2.35 -51.84
CA PRO A 5 5.22 -2.78 -50.89
C PRO A 5 4.26 -1.61 -50.68
N TYR A 6 2.97 -1.84 -50.92
CA TYR A 6 1.91 -0.89 -50.59
C TYR A 6 1.98 -0.64 -49.09
N THR A 7 2.58 0.47 -48.69
CA THR A 7 2.46 0.97 -47.32
C THR A 7 1.04 1.53 -47.22
N PRO A 8 0.13 0.88 -46.47
CA PRO A 8 -1.20 1.42 -46.27
C PRO A 8 -1.07 2.82 -45.66
N SER A 9 -1.60 3.82 -46.38
CA SER A 9 -1.50 5.21 -46.00
C SER A 9 -2.48 5.48 -44.85
N ILE A 10 -1.97 5.92 -43.71
CA ILE A 10 -2.77 6.30 -42.54
C ILE A 10 -3.75 7.46 -42.84
N HIS A 11 -3.55 8.15 -43.97
CA HIS A 11 -4.43 9.20 -44.45
C HIS A 11 -5.81 8.70 -44.93
N ILE A 12 -5.96 7.38 -45.15
CA ILE A 12 -7.23 6.76 -45.58
C ILE A 12 -8.23 6.65 -44.42
N LEU A 13 -7.76 6.66 -43.17
CA LEU A 13 -8.64 6.62 -42.00
C LEU A 13 -9.47 7.90 -41.90
N ASP A 14 -10.75 7.76 -41.61
CA ASP A 14 -11.63 8.87 -41.23
C ASP A 14 -11.25 9.43 -39.84
N ASP A 15 -11.81 10.58 -39.50
CA ASP A 15 -11.47 11.30 -38.27
C ASP A 15 -11.87 10.52 -37.00
N ASP A 16 -12.98 9.78 -37.01
CA ASP A 16 -13.44 9.00 -35.86
C ASP A 16 -12.54 7.77 -35.64
N SER A 17 -12.15 7.09 -36.72
CA SER A 17 -11.16 6.02 -36.68
C SER A 17 -9.82 6.51 -36.12
N LEU A 18 -9.34 7.68 -36.53
CA LEU A 18 -8.12 8.28 -36.00
C LEU A 18 -8.25 8.65 -34.51
N LEU A 19 -9.38 9.22 -34.09
CA LEU A 19 -9.64 9.55 -32.68
C LEU A 19 -9.66 8.31 -31.80
N ASN A 20 -10.27 7.21 -32.26
CA ASN A 20 -10.24 5.93 -31.56
C ASN A 20 -8.81 5.39 -31.44
N VAL A 21 -7.99 5.50 -32.50
CA VAL A 21 -6.56 5.14 -32.44
C VAL A 21 -5.83 5.99 -31.41
N PHE A 22 -6.05 7.31 -31.38
CA PHE A 22 -5.43 8.18 -30.38
C PHE A 22 -5.87 7.83 -28.95
N TYR A 23 -7.15 7.52 -28.76
CA TYR A 23 -7.69 7.09 -27.48
C TYR A 23 -7.03 5.81 -26.98
N LEU A 24 -6.86 4.81 -27.86
CA LEU A 24 -6.17 3.55 -27.55
C LEU A 24 -4.65 3.73 -27.35
N TYR A 25 -4.05 4.73 -28.01
CA TYR A 25 -2.64 5.06 -27.85
C TYR A 25 -2.34 5.80 -26.56
N ARG A 26 -3.36 6.37 -25.89
CA ARG A 26 -3.21 6.92 -24.55
C ARG A 26 -2.56 5.83 -23.70
N PRO A 27 -1.37 6.07 -23.11
CA PRO A 27 -0.65 5.04 -22.36
C PRO A 27 -1.63 4.39 -21.39
N PHE A 28 -1.96 3.11 -21.60
CA PHE A 28 -3.03 2.48 -20.83
C PHE A 28 -2.72 2.67 -19.34
N LEU A 29 -3.75 3.04 -18.56
CA LEU A 29 -3.69 3.15 -17.09
C LEU A 29 -3.33 1.83 -16.39
N LEU A 30 -3.22 0.74 -17.17
CA LEU A 30 -2.86 -0.63 -16.82
C LEU A 30 -1.40 -0.78 -16.38
N GLY A 31 -1.03 -0.04 -15.34
CA GLY A 31 0.08 -0.43 -14.48
C GLY A 31 -0.32 -1.50 -13.48
N GLU A 32 -1.39 -2.27 -13.71
CA GLU A 32 -2.05 -3.16 -12.74
C GLU A 32 -1.21 -4.33 -12.21
N ASP A 33 -0.07 -4.62 -12.83
CA ASP A 33 0.77 -5.78 -12.48
C ASP A 33 2.07 -5.46 -11.72
N GLN A 34 2.36 -4.19 -11.40
CA GLN A 34 3.53 -3.84 -10.58
C GLN A 34 3.16 -3.38 -9.18
N ASP A 35 3.86 -3.99 -8.21
CA ASP A 35 3.90 -3.80 -6.75
C ASP A 35 3.13 -2.56 -6.25
N ASP A 36 1.97 -2.82 -5.62
CA ASP A 36 0.96 -1.80 -5.26
C ASP A 36 1.49 -0.73 -4.28
N ASP A 37 2.52 -1.07 -3.49
CA ASP A 37 3.15 -0.12 -2.57
C ASP A 37 3.74 1.08 -3.34
N VAL A 38 4.36 0.86 -4.51
CA VAL A 38 4.95 1.95 -5.31
C VAL A 38 3.86 2.85 -5.93
N ARG A 39 2.63 2.33 -6.14
CA ARG A 39 1.51 3.11 -6.67
C ARG A 39 0.94 4.08 -5.65
N LEU A 40 0.82 3.66 -4.40
CA LEU A 40 0.28 4.50 -3.33
C LEU A 40 1.15 5.75 -3.10
N PHE A 41 2.45 5.67 -3.34
CA PHE A 41 3.37 6.82 -3.26
C PHE A 41 3.46 7.66 -4.54
N GLY A 42 2.50 7.50 -5.48
CA GLY A 42 2.45 8.29 -6.71
C GLY A 42 3.69 8.12 -7.59
N GLY A 43 4.45 7.02 -7.46
CA GLY A 43 5.78 6.86 -8.06
C GLY A 43 5.79 6.85 -9.59
N LYS A 44 4.69 6.43 -10.24
CA LYS A 44 4.53 6.57 -11.69
C LYS A 44 3.86 7.90 -11.98
N GLY A 45 4.68 8.92 -12.23
CA GLY A 45 4.23 10.30 -12.36
C GLY A 45 3.19 10.56 -13.43
N CYS A 46 2.67 11.79 -13.41
CA CYS A 46 1.77 12.34 -14.42
C CYS A 46 2.49 12.58 -15.77
N VAL A 47 3.60 11.86 -16.01
CA VAL A 47 4.27 11.63 -17.31
C VAL A 47 3.27 11.22 -18.41
N ARG A 48 2.08 10.77 -18.01
CA ARG A 48 0.89 10.55 -18.83
C ARG A 48 0.31 11.80 -19.49
N GLY A 49 0.72 13.04 -19.18
CA GLY A 49 0.16 14.22 -19.84
C GLY A 49 0.81 14.58 -21.19
N ARG A 50 1.97 14.01 -21.54
CA ARG A 50 2.77 14.43 -22.72
C ARG A 50 2.73 13.49 -23.92
N TRP A 51 1.97 12.40 -23.89
CA TRP A 51 1.94 11.41 -24.98
C TRP A 51 1.49 12.01 -26.32
N TRP A 52 0.57 12.97 -26.26
CA TRP A 52 -0.06 13.56 -27.43
C TRP A 52 0.82 14.57 -28.18
N TYR A 53 1.87 15.12 -27.54
CA TYR A 53 2.74 16.10 -28.20
C TYR A 53 3.38 15.53 -29.46
N LYS A 54 3.89 14.29 -29.40
CA LYS A 54 4.49 13.63 -30.57
C LYS A 54 3.48 13.45 -31.70
N LEU A 55 2.24 13.09 -31.37
CA LEU A 55 1.16 12.88 -32.34
C LEU A 55 0.72 14.20 -33.00
N ALA A 56 0.63 15.28 -32.21
CA ALA A 56 0.29 16.61 -32.70
C ALA A 56 1.36 17.23 -33.64
N HIS A 57 2.58 16.65 -33.66
CA HIS A 57 3.66 17.04 -34.58
C HIS A 57 3.72 16.18 -35.85
N VAL A 58 2.91 15.13 -35.99
CA VAL A 58 2.92 14.26 -37.18
C VAL A 58 2.42 15.00 -38.42
N CYS A 59 1.23 15.59 -38.36
CA CYS A 59 0.70 16.45 -39.42
C CYS A 59 -0.36 17.42 -38.87
N GLN A 60 -0.72 18.42 -39.67
CA GLN A 60 -1.69 19.45 -39.28
C GLN A 60 -3.10 18.88 -39.01
N ARG A 61 -3.55 17.88 -39.79
CA ARG A 61 -4.83 17.19 -39.56
C ARG A 61 -4.88 16.57 -38.16
N TRP A 62 -3.83 15.85 -37.77
CA TRP A 62 -3.76 15.21 -36.45
C TRP A 62 -3.76 16.25 -35.33
N ARG A 63 -2.99 17.34 -35.50
CA ARG A 63 -2.98 18.45 -34.54
C ARG A 63 -4.38 19.02 -34.31
N TYR A 64 -5.12 19.31 -35.38
CA TYR A 64 -6.47 19.87 -35.27
C TYR A 64 -7.45 18.88 -34.64
N LEU A 65 -7.41 17.60 -35.04
CA LEU A 65 -8.27 16.57 -34.45
C LEU A 65 -8.01 16.42 -32.94
N MET A 66 -6.74 16.35 -32.54
CA MET A 66 -6.40 16.19 -31.13
C MET A 66 -6.86 17.39 -30.30
N LEU A 67 -6.58 18.62 -30.76
CA LEU A 67 -6.96 19.83 -30.04
C LEU A 67 -8.48 20.05 -30.02
N GLY A 68 -9.16 19.75 -31.13
CA GLY A 68 -10.62 19.82 -31.24
C GLY A 68 -11.33 18.80 -30.36
N SER A 69 -10.72 17.64 -30.14
CA SER A 69 -11.23 16.56 -29.28
C SER A 69 -10.50 16.48 -27.94
N SER A 70 -10.01 17.62 -27.44
CA SER A 70 -9.16 17.68 -26.24
C SER A 70 -9.81 17.07 -25.00
N LEU A 71 -11.10 17.33 -24.76
CA LEU A 71 -11.87 16.74 -23.66
C LEU A 71 -12.00 15.21 -23.80
N TYR A 72 -12.36 14.73 -25.00
CA TYR A 72 -12.53 13.30 -25.28
C TYR A 72 -11.22 12.51 -25.08
N LEU A 73 -10.11 13.09 -25.53
CA LEU A 73 -8.77 12.50 -25.38
C LEU A 73 -8.16 12.76 -24.00
N GLY A 74 -8.80 13.59 -23.17
CA GLY A 74 -8.32 13.98 -21.84
C GLY A 74 -6.99 14.74 -21.88
N LEU A 75 -6.76 15.55 -22.91
CA LEU A 75 -5.53 16.32 -23.10
C LEU A 75 -5.36 17.35 -21.98
N SER A 76 -4.12 17.55 -21.58
CA SER A 76 -3.72 18.54 -20.58
C SER A 76 -2.37 19.15 -20.95
N LEU A 77 -2.14 20.36 -20.45
CA LEU A 77 -0.84 21.02 -20.47
C LEU A 77 -0.11 20.68 -19.17
N VAL A 78 1.14 20.24 -19.27
CA VAL A 78 1.89 19.75 -18.12
C VAL A 78 2.94 20.78 -17.69
N CYS A 79 2.70 21.44 -16.56
CA CYS A 79 3.65 22.32 -15.90
C CYS A 79 4.62 21.48 -15.06
N THR A 80 5.86 21.36 -15.52
CA THR A 80 6.96 20.74 -14.74
C THR A 80 8.12 21.71 -14.57
N LYS A 81 9.14 21.31 -13.82
CA LYS A 81 10.43 22.00 -13.77
C LYS A 81 10.94 22.40 -15.17
N GLY A 82 11.34 23.65 -15.32
CA GLY A 82 11.84 24.27 -16.55
C GLY A 82 10.77 24.61 -17.59
N THR A 83 9.48 24.42 -17.28
CA THR A 83 8.40 24.82 -18.19
C THR A 83 8.22 26.34 -18.14
N PRO A 84 8.27 27.07 -19.26
CA PRO A 84 7.99 28.50 -19.29
C PRO A 84 6.48 28.72 -19.15
N VAL A 85 5.96 28.60 -17.93
CA VAL A 85 4.51 28.56 -17.66
C VAL A 85 3.81 29.81 -18.18
N ALA A 86 4.40 31.00 -18.02
CA ALA A 86 3.83 32.25 -18.50
C ALA A 86 3.61 32.24 -20.03
N ASP A 87 4.65 31.91 -20.80
CA ASP A 87 4.57 31.84 -22.26
C ASP A 87 3.62 30.72 -22.70
N MET A 88 3.65 29.57 -22.03
CA MET A 88 2.76 28.46 -22.32
C MET A 88 1.30 28.86 -22.11
N LEU A 89 0.96 29.52 -20.99
CA LEU A 89 -0.40 29.95 -20.70
C LEU A 89 -0.88 31.06 -21.66
N ALA A 90 0.02 31.96 -22.07
CA ALA A 90 -0.30 33.04 -23.01
C ALA A 90 -0.59 32.53 -24.43
N ASN A 91 0.07 31.44 -24.85
CA ASN A 91 0.02 30.95 -26.23
C ASN A 91 -0.81 29.67 -26.42
N SER A 92 -1.35 29.09 -25.34
CA SER A 92 -2.11 27.83 -25.41
C SER A 92 -3.62 28.04 -25.40
N SER A 93 -4.34 27.14 -26.06
CA SER A 93 -5.78 26.98 -25.87
C SER A 93 -6.10 26.70 -24.39
N PRO A 94 -7.34 26.95 -23.92
CA PRO A 94 -7.78 26.75 -22.53
C PRO A 94 -7.91 25.27 -22.15
N LEU A 95 -6.85 24.50 -22.36
CA LEU A 95 -6.74 23.11 -21.97
C LEU A 95 -6.57 23.02 -20.45
N PRO A 96 -7.04 21.90 -19.85
CA PRO A 96 -6.74 21.58 -18.46
C PRO A 96 -5.23 21.58 -18.17
N LEU A 97 -4.87 21.90 -16.93
CA LEU A 97 -3.51 21.99 -16.43
C LEU A 97 -3.22 20.84 -15.47
N ASP A 98 -2.09 20.19 -15.70
CA ASP A 98 -1.47 19.23 -14.79
C ASP A 98 -0.18 19.84 -14.26
N ILE A 99 -0.13 20.09 -12.96
CA ILE A 99 1.01 20.71 -12.28
C ILE A 99 1.81 19.59 -11.60
N GLU A 100 3.02 19.32 -12.06
CA GLU A 100 3.87 18.24 -11.56
C GLU A 100 5.28 18.72 -11.25
N TYR A 101 5.55 18.91 -9.96
CA TYR A 101 6.86 19.30 -9.45
C TYR A 101 7.34 18.25 -8.46
N ARG A 102 8.24 17.38 -8.94
CA ARG A 102 8.84 16.31 -8.14
C ARG A 102 10.29 16.62 -7.83
N ASN A 103 10.66 16.47 -6.57
CA ASN A 103 12.02 16.12 -6.15
C ASN A 103 13.10 17.12 -6.58
N CYS A 104 12.91 18.42 -6.32
CA CYS A 104 13.88 19.44 -6.67
C CYS A 104 13.96 20.56 -5.64
N ASN A 105 15.18 21.07 -5.44
CA ASN A 105 15.39 22.50 -5.20
C ASN A 105 14.82 23.20 -6.45
N ILE A 106 13.65 23.79 -6.31
CA ILE A 106 12.98 24.51 -7.39
C ILE A 106 13.66 25.86 -7.53
N ALA A 107 13.95 26.28 -8.76
CA ALA A 107 14.43 27.64 -8.99
C ALA A 107 13.32 28.63 -8.64
N ALA A 108 13.66 29.89 -8.34
CA ALA A 108 12.66 30.93 -8.09
C ALA A 108 11.68 31.06 -9.27
N GLU A 109 12.19 30.95 -10.51
CA GLU A 109 11.39 30.95 -11.74
C GLU A 109 10.37 29.80 -11.80
N ASP A 110 10.75 28.60 -11.35
CA ASP A 110 9.86 27.45 -11.28
C ASP A 110 8.80 27.62 -10.18
N GLU A 111 9.17 28.20 -9.03
CA GLU A 111 8.26 28.53 -7.93
C GLU A 111 7.20 29.53 -8.41
N GLU A 112 7.63 30.62 -9.06
CA GLU A 112 6.75 31.63 -9.67
C GLU A 112 5.84 31.03 -10.75
N GLY A 113 6.41 30.20 -11.64
CA GLY A 113 5.65 29.47 -12.64
C GLY A 113 4.59 28.54 -12.04
N THR A 114 4.91 27.88 -10.92
CA THR A 114 3.96 27.03 -10.18
C THR A 114 2.81 27.86 -9.60
N ILE A 115 3.12 28.99 -8.96
CA ILE A 115 2.12 29.93 -8.43
C ILE A 115 1.22 30.44 -9.56
N LEU A 116 1.81 30.79 -10.71
CA LEU A 116 1.07 31.28 -11.87
C LEU A 116 0.12 30.20 -12.42
N ALA A 117 0.55 28.94 -12.49
CA ALA A 117 -0.30 27.83 -12.91
C ALA A 117 -1.44 27.57 -11.90
N LEU A 118 -1.16 27.58 -10.60
CA LEU A 118 -2.17 27.38 -9.55
C LEU A 118 -3.27 28.44 -9.58
N LYS A 119 -2.93 29.69 -9.96
CA LYS A 119 -3.92 30.76 -10.12
C LYS A 119 -4.94 30.50 -11.24
N GLN A 120 -4.68 29.58 -12.18
CA GLN A 120 -5.61 29.19 -13.24
C GLN A 120 -6.62 28.13 -12.75
N ARG A 121 -7.32 28.42 -11.65
CA ARG A 121 -8.06 27.41 -10.86
C ARG A 121 -9.11 26.64 -11.66
N ASP A 122 -9.76 27.31 -12.61
CA ASP A 122 -10.76 26.76 -13.53
C ASP A 122 -10.19 25.74 -14.51
N ARG A 123 -8.86 25.76 -14.72
CA ARG A 123 -8.14 24.86 -15.61
C ARG A 123 -7.37 23.78 -14.87
N VAL A 124 -7.06 23.96 -13.59
CA VAL A 124 -6.22 23.00 -12.85
C VAL A 124 -7.01 21.73 -12.56
N ARG A 125 -6.58 20.63 -13.20
CA ARG A 125 -7.19 19.31 -13.08
C ARG A 125 -6.37 18.38 -12.20
N HIS A 126 -5.04 18.47 -12.25
CA HIS A 126 -4.17 17.68 -11.40
C HIS A 126 -3.05 18.52 -10.77
N VAL A 127 -2.77 18.28 -9.50
CA VAL A 127 -1.67 18.91 -8.76
C VAL A 127 -0.86 17.83 -8.06
N SER A 128 0.43 17.76 -8.34
CA SER A 128 1.39 16.86 -7.71
C SER A 128 2.65 17.64 -7.33
N LEU A 129 2.76 17.95 -6.03
CA LEU A 129 3.82 18.76 -5.46
C LEU A 129 4.61 17.92 -4.45
N LYS A 130 5.92 17.75 -4.69
CA LYS A 130 6.86 17.14 -3.75
C LYS A 130 8.10 18.02 -3.58
N MET A 131 8.13 18.81 -2.50
CA MET A 131 9.14 19.84 -2.23
C MET A 131 9.35 20.05 -0.71
N SER A 132 10.23 20.98 -0.33
CA SER A 132 10.47 21.31 1.08
C SER A 132 9.23 21.92 1.75
N ALA A 133 9.15 21.83 3.07
CA ALA A 133 8.04 22.39 3.83
C ALA A 133 7.90 23.92 3.62
N SER A 134 9.02 24.64 3.56
CA SER A 134 9.03 26.09 3.37
C SER A 134 8.47 26.53 2.01
N THR A 135 8.80 25.81 0.92
CA THR A 135 8.24 26.14 -0.40
C THR A 135 6.78 25.73 -0.48
N LEU A 136 6.40 24.57 0.08
CA LEU A 136 4.98 24.18 0.16
C LEU A 136 4.17 25.23 0.91
N GLN A 137 4.67 25.76 2.03
CA GLN A 137 3.97 26.79 2.80
C GLN A 137 3.57 28.00 1.95
N LYS A 138 4.45 28.44 1.05
CA LYS A 138 4.14 29.54 0.12
C LYS A 138 3.09 29.14 -0.92
N LEU A 139 3.20 27.95 -1.48
CA LEU A 139 2.28 27.46 -2.51
C LEU A 139 0.88 27.15 -1.98
N ILE A 140 0.78 26.69 -0.74
CA ILE A 140 -0.48 26.36 -0.06
C ILE A 140 -1.42 27.56 -0.04
N VAL A 141 -0.89 28.77 0.17
CA VAL A 141 -1.66 30.03 0.10
C VAL A 141 -2.29 30.23 -1.27
N SER A 142 -1.66 29.74 -2.34
CA SER A 142 -2.21 29.81 -3.72
C SER A 142 -3.26 28.72 -4.01
N ILE A 143 -3.33 27.68 -3.18
CA ILE A 143 -4.30 26.59 -3.28
C ILE A 143 -5.58 26.93 -2.51
N GLU A 144 -5.61 28.01 -1.74
CA GLU A 144 -6.85 28.50 -1.14
C GLU A 144 -7.86 28.88 -2.24
N GLU A 145 -9.14 28.71 -1.94
CA GLU A 145 -10.32 28.88 -2.82
C GLU A 145 -10.74 27.64 -3.64
N GLU A 146 -11.58 27.85 -4.64
CA GLU A 146 -12.29 26.81 -5.37
C GLU A 146 -11.56 26.37 -6.63
N TYR A 147 -11.45 25.04 -6.79
CA TYR A 147 -10.91 24.37 -7.96
C TYR A 147 -12.00 23.48 -8.58
N PRO A 148 -12.77 23.99 -9.55
CA PRO A 148 -13.98 23.33 -10.03
C PRO A 148 -13.72 22.06 -10.86
N ILE A 149 -12.50 21.82 -11.36
CA ILE A 149 -12.20 20.60 -12.15
C ILE A 149 -11.03 19.78 -11.58
N LEU A 150 -10.58 20.08 -10.36
CA LEU A 150 -9.47 19.36 -9.74
C LEU A 150 -9.89 17.94 -9.37
N GLU A 151 -9.29 16.96 -10.04
CA GLU A 151 -9.55 15.52 -9.86
C GLU A 151 -8.51 14.84 -8.95
N CYS A 152 -7.27 15.34 -8.93
CA CYS A 152 -6.17 14.73 -8.19
C CYS A 152 -5.30 15.79 -7.48
N LEU A 153 -5.16 15.66 -6.17
CA LEU A 153 -4.30 16.50 -5.34
C LEU A 153 -3.32 15.62 -4.56
N VAL A 154 -2.04 15.73 -4.90
CA VAL A 154 -0.93 15.05 -4.24
C VAL A 154 0.02 16.12 -3.72
N ILE A 155 0.10 16.28 -2.40
CA ILE A 155 1.04 17.20 -1.77
C ILE A 155 1.87 16.43 -0.75
N CYS A 156 3.18 16.36 -1.00
CA CYS A 156 4.10 15.66 -0.14
C CYS A 156 5.26 16.55 0.31
N THR A 157 5.46 16.66 1.62
CA THR A 157 6.72 17.19 2.15
C THR A 157 7.86 16.24 1.80
N ARG A 158 9.03 16.81 1.49
CA ARG A 158 10.27 16.05 1.39
C ARG A 158 10.73 15.69 2.80
N ILE A 159 10.92 14.40 3.04
CA ILE A 159 11.73 13.92 4.16
C ILE A 159 13.18 14.14 3.71
N GLU A 160 13.86 15.13 4.28
CA GLU A 160 15.29 15.30 4.05
C GLU A 160 16.02 14.24 4.86
N ASP A 161 16.80 13.39 4.20
CA ASP A 161 17.40 12.20 4.82
C ASP A 161 18.43 12.52 5.92
N ASP A 162 18.86 13.78 6.07
CA ASP A 162 20.12 14.09 6.75
C ASP A 162 20.09 15.04 7.97
N ARG A 163 18.98 15.68 8.38
CA ARG A 163 19.04 16.61 9.54
C ARG A 163 17.80 16.64 10.42
N GLU A 164 18.04 16.60 11.73
CA GLU A 164 17.11 16.75 12.87
C GLU A 164 16.44 18.15 12.96
N ASP A 165 16.51 18.97 11.91
CA ASP A 165 16.04 20.34 11.96
C ASP A 165 14.52 20.42 11.80
N ASN A 166 13.83 20.50 12.94
CA ASN A 166 12.55 21.16 13.16
C ASN A 166 11.60 21.14 11.96
N SER A 167 11.07 19.95 11.63
CA SER A 167 10.05 19.81 10.60
C SER A 167 8.84 20.67 10.96
N THR A 168 8.75 21.85 10.33
CA THR A 168 7.60 22.74 10.50
C THR A 168 6.39 22.01 9.95
N ILE A 169 5.40 21.77 10.81
CA ILE A 169 4.16 21.12 10.41
C ILE A 169 3.38 22.10 9.55
N LEU A 170 2.97 21.64 8.36
CA LEU A 170 2.12 22.42 7.50
C LEU A 170 0.66 22.19 7.88
N THR A 171 -0.07 23.27 8.07
CA THR A 171 -1.53 23.21 8.21
C THR A 171 -2.15 23.21 6.82
N PHE A 172 -3.00 22.23 6.54
CA PHE A 172 -3.72 22.17 5.28
C PHE A 172 -4.80 23.26 5.20
N PRO A 173 -5.04 23.90 4.04
CA PRO A 173 -6.07 24.94 3.90
C PRO A 173 -7.45 24.51 4.37
N GLU A 174 -8.09 25.36 5.17
CA GLU A 174 -9.48 25.14 5.59
C GLU A 174 -10.49 25.50 4.48
N THR A 175 -10.11 26.41 3.59
CA THR A 175 -10.98 27.05 2.60
C THR A 175 -10.96 26.39 1.23
N LEU A 176 -10.05 25.45 0.97
CA LEU A 176 -9.96 24.75 -0.31
C LEU A 176 -11.26 24.00 -0.61
N HIS A 177 -11.83 24.28 -1.78
CA HIS A 177 -13.02 23.62 -2.30
C HIS A 177 -12.71 22.93 -3.63
N ALA A 178 -12.89 21.62 -3.71
CA ALA A 178 -12.67 20.86 -4.93
C ALA A 178 -13.75 19.78 -5.09
N PRO A 179 -14.92 20.11 -5.64
CA PRO A 179 -16.08 19.21 -5.65
C PRO A 179 -15.88 17.97 -6.53
N HIS A 180 -14.95 18.04 -7.50
CA HIS A 180 -14.60 16.92 -8.38
C HIS A 180 -13.37 16.14 -7.93
N LEU A 181 -12.87 16.39 -6.71
CA LEU A 181 -11.68 15.71 -6.21
C LEU A 181 -11.95 14.21 -6.01
N ARG A 182 -11.16 13.39 -6.70
CA ARG A 182 -11.24 11.92 -6.65
C ARG A 182 -10.07 11.31 -5.90
N HIS A 183 -8.89 11.92 -5.97
CA HIS A 183 -7.68 11.39 -5.36
C HIS A 183 -7.01 12.46 -4.50
N LEU A 184 -6.83 12.14 -3.21
CA LEU A 184 -6.15 13.00 -2.24
C LEU A 184 -5.00 12.23 -1.58
N VAL A 185 -3.79 12.75 -1.73
CA VAL A 185 -2.59 12.23 -1.06
C VAL A 185 -1.89 13.38 -0.35
N LEU A 186 -1.75 13.28 0.97
CA LEU A 186 -1.13 14.30 1.81
C LEU A 186 0.00 13.68 2.64
N THR A 187 1.18 14.29 2.63
CA THR A 187 2.32 13.88 3.44
C THR A 187 2.88 15.06 4.21
N GLY A 188 2.97 14.93 5.54
CA GLY A 188 3.52 15.96 6.43
C GLY A 188 2.55 17.11 6.75
N PHE A 189 1.24 16.87 6.68
CA PHE A 189 0.20 17.88 6.94
C PHE A 189 -0.59 17.58 8.21
N ALA A 190 -0.85 18.62 9.00
CA ALA A 190 -1.94 18.64 9.95
C ALA A 190 -3.24 19.00 9.23
N LEU A 191 -4.24 18.15 9.38
CA LEU A 191 -5.58 18.37 8.83
C LEU A 191 -6.48 19.02 9.87
N PRO A 192 -6.98 20.25 9.62
CA PRO A 192 -7.97 20.86 10.49
C PRO A 192 -9.23 20.00 10.58
N ILE A 193 -9.82 19.88 11.77
CA ILE A 193 -11.07 19.13 12.00
C ILE A 193 -12.18 19.63 11.07
N ARG A 194 -12.16 20.93 10.76
CA ARG A 194 -13.15 21.63 9.92
C ARG A 194 -12.69 21.81 8.46
N SER A 195 -11.74 21.01 7.97
CA SER A 195 -11.31 21.09 6.57
C SER A 195 -12.50 20.87 5.63
N ARG A 196 -12.86 21.91 4.86
CA ARG A 196 -13.98 21.85 3.91
C ARG A 196 -13.76 20.80 2.86
N LEU A 197 -12.52 20.64 2.38
CA LEU A 197 -12.13 19.65 1.38
C LEU A 197 -12.65 18.25 1.73
N LEU A 198 -12.46 17.80 2.97
CA LEU A 198 -12.84 16.46 3.39
C LEU A 198 -14.35 16.29 3.57
N THR A 199 -15.08 17.40 3.76
CA THR A 199 -16.55 17.40 3.87
C THR A 199 -17.26 17.57 2.53
N THR A 200 -16.60 18.17 1.53
CA THR A 200 -17.22 18.44 0.21
C THR A 200 -16.78 17.47 -0.88
N ALA A 201 -15.67 16.76 -0.72
CA ALA A 201 -15.20 15.74 -1.66
C ALA A 201 -16.00 14.43 -1.54
N VAL A 202 -17.31 14.47 -1.80
CA VAL A 202 -18.21 13.30 -1.75
C VAL A 202 -17.82 12.25 -2.81
N GLY A 203 -17.19 12.69 -3.90
CA GLY A 203 -16.67 11.86 -4.99
C GLY A 203 -15.26 11.29 -4.74
N LEU A 204 -14.72 11.41 -3.52
CA LEU A 204 -13.36 10.94 -3.23
C LEU A 204 -13.29 9.40 -3.32
N VAL A 205 -12.40 8.92 -4.18
CA VAL A 205 -12.14 7.50 -4.46
C VAL A 205 -10.90 7.01 -3.71
N THR A 206 -9.86 7.85 -3.61
CA THR A 206 -8.62 7.52 -2.91
C THR A 206 -8.28 8.57 -1.89
N LEU A 207 -8.06 8.13 -0.65
CA LEU A 207 -7.55 8.95 0.44
C LEU A 207 -6.26 8.32 0.98
N CYS A 208 -5.15 9.04 0.89
CA CYS A 208 -3.87 8.64 1.45
C CYS A 208 -3.33 9.74 2.38
N LEU A 209 -3.23 9.42 3.66
CA LEU A 209 -2.76 10.32 4.70
C LEU A 209 -1.45 9.79 5.27
N ILE A 210 -0.36 10.55 5.11
CA ILE A 210 0.97 10.22 5.61
C ILE A 210 1.36 11.27 6.65
N THR A 211 1.49 10.83 7.90
CA THR A 211 1.77 11.69 9.04
C THR A 211 3.16 11.36 9.56
N ASP A 212 4.14 12.19 9.22
CA ASP A 212 5.53 11.97 9.63
C ASP A 212 5.90 12.68 10.95
N HIS A 213 5.03 13.57 11.45
CA HIS A 213 5.27 14.32 12.69
C HIS A 213 4.20 14.04 13.76
N PRO A 214 4.57 13.81 15.04
CA PRO A 214 3.62 13.52 16.12
C PRO A 214 2.50 14.53 16.34
N SER A 215 2.75 15.81 16.12
CA SER A 215 1.71 16.85 16.29
C SER A 215 0.66 16.88 15.17
N ALA A 216 0.93 16.25 14.02
CA ALA A 216 -0.04 16.07 12.96
C ALA A 216 -0.91 14.82 13.19
N TYR A 217 -0.73 14.14 14.32
CA TYR A 217 -1.57 13.03 14.74
C TYR A 217 -3.03 13.48 14.89
N PHE A 218 -3.95 12.75 14.27
CA PHE A 218 -5.38 12.99 14.36
C PHE A 218 -6.08 11.80 15.01
N HIS A 219 -7.07 12.09 15.86
CA HIS A 219 -7.83 11.05 16.53
C HIS A 219 -8.66 10.22 15.52
N PRO A 220 -8.78 8.89 15.68
CA PRO A 220 -9.62 8.02 14.85
C PRO A 220 -11.06 8.51 14.67
N ASN A 221 -11.66 9.11 15.70
CA ASN A 221 -13.01 9.68 15.57
C ASN A 221 -13.08 10.83 14.56
N THR A 222 -12.03 11.65 14.48
CA THR A 222 -11.94 12.71 13.49
C THR A 222 -11.88 12.11 12.08
N LEU A 223 -11.08 11.05 11.90
CA LEU A 223 -11.03 10.34 10.63
C LEU A 223 -12.38 9.69 10.28
N LEU A 224 -13.03 9.02 11.23
CA LEU A 224 -14.35 8.40 11.01
C LEU A 224 -15.40 9.44 10.60
N GLN A 225 -15.35 10.64 11.19
CA GLN A 225 -16.21 11.73 10.79
C GLN A 225 -15.95 12.12 9.31
N TRP A 226 -14.69 12.24 8.89
CA TRP A 226 -14.35 12.52 7.49
C TRP A 226 -14.81 11.38 6.56
N LEU A 227 -14.55 10.14 6.93
CA LEU A 227 -14.94 8.96 6.15
C LEU A 227 -16.46 8.86 5.95
N SER A 228 -17.26 9.35 6.90
CA SER A 228 -18.73 9.35 6.77
C SER A 228 -19.24 10.23 5.60
N PHE A 229 -18.42 11.14 5.09
CA PHE A 229 -18.73 11.97 3.92
C PHE A 229 -18.24 11.38 2.59
N MET A 230 -17.59 10.21 2.61
CA MET A 230 -16.89 9.64 1.44
C MET A 230 -17.45 8.25 1.06
N PRO A 231 -18.73 8.14 0.66
CA PRO A 231 -19.34 6.85 0.35
C PRO A 231 -18.73 6.15 -0.88
N GLN A 232 -18.05 6.92 -1.75
CA GLN A 232 -17.38 6.43 -2.96
C GLN A 232 -15.93 5.98 -2.71
N LEU A 233 -15.45 6.02 -1.46
CA LEU A 233 -14.06 5.69 -1.16
C LEU A 233 -13.78 4.22 -1.48
N GLU A 234 -12.79 4.00 -2.34
CA GLU A 234 -12.34 2.69 -2.80
C GLU A 234 -11.02 2.27 -2.15
N THR A 235 -10.13 3.25 -1.89
CA THR A 235 -8.81 3.03 -1.29
C THR A 235 -8.59 4.00 -0.12
N LEU A 236 -8.28 3.45 1.05
CA LEU A 236 -7.90 4.20 2.25
C LEU A 236 -6.49 3.81 2.68
N ALA A 237 -5.58 4.77 2.69
CA ALA A 237 -4.22 4.60 3.18
C ALA A 237 -3.92 5.57 4.33
N ILE A 238 -3.45 5.04 5.46
CA ILE A 238 -3.09 5.81 6.65
C ILE A 238 -1.71 5.35 7.09
N LEU A 239 -0.71 6.22 6.95
CA LEU A 239 0.67 5.89 7.23
C LEU A 239 1.26 6.86 8.24
N PHE A 240 1.51 6.38 9.46
CA PHE A 240 2.31 7.11 10.42
C PHE A 240 3.80 6.86 10.12
N GLY A 241 4.64 7.89 10.23
CA GLY A 241 6.10 7.82 10.11
C GLY A 241 6.82 7.65 11.45
N PHE A 242 6.08 7.70 12.57
CA PHE A 242 6.61 7.68 13.93
C PHE A 242 5.87 6.65 14.80
N THR A 243 6.53 6.17 15.85
CA THR A 243 5.88 5.43 16.93
C THR A 243 5.09 6.40 17.79
N VAL A 244 3.76 6.28 17.82
CA VAL A 244 2.92 7.11 18.71
C VAL A 244 3.20 6.70 20.16
N PRO A 245 3.81 7.54 21.02
CA PRO A 245 4.19 7.11 22.37
C PRO A 245 3.03 7.18 23.38
N ASN A 246 1.89 7.75 23.00
CA ASN A 246 0.96 8.25 23.98
C ASN A 246 -0.06 7.19 24.44
N LEU A 247 0.27 6.49 25.54
CA LEU A 247 -0.64 5.64 26.30
C LEU A 247 -1.97 6.34 26.64
N ASP A 248 -1.98 7.66 26.84
CA ASP A 248 -3.21 8.40 27.11
C ASP A 248 -4.10 8.49 25.86
N ALA A 249 -3.51 8.56 24.66
CA ALA A 249 -4.29 8.48 23.43
C ALA A 249 -4.98 7.12 23.33
N GLU A 250 -4.30 6.03 23.66
CA GLU A 250 -4.90 4.69 23.70
C GLU A 250 -6.06 4.59 24.71
N ARG A 251 -5.87 5.15 25.92
CA ARG A 251 -6.94 5.21 26.92
C ARG A 251 -8.14 5.99 26.40
N GLN A 252 -7.93 7.15 25.80
CA GLN A 252 -9.02 7.96 25.23
C GLN A 252 -9.77 7.23 24.11
N LEU A 253 -9.08 6.45 23.28
CA LEU A 253 -9.71 5.61 22.25
C LEU A 253 -10.69 4.60 22.83
N THR A 254 -10.34 4.01 23.98
CA THR A 254 -11.19 3.01 24.63
C THR A 254 -12.42 3.61 25.34
N HIS A 255 -12.35 4.87 25.78
CA HIS A 255 -13.40 5.49 26.59
C HIS A 255 -14.39 6.38 25.82
N THR A 256 -14.08 6.76 24.57
CA THR A 256 -14.97 7.67 23.84
C THR A 256 -16.28 6.95 23.45
N PRO A 257 -17.47 7.52 23.75
CA PRO A 257 -18.76 6.91 23.44
C PRO A 257 -18.87 6.50 21.96
N ILE A 258 -19.62 5.43 21.75
CA ILE A 258 -19.77 4.77 20.45
C ILE A 258 -20.48 5.73 19.51
N THR A 259 -19.74 6.26 18.54
CA THR A 259 -20.30 6.96 17.38
C THR A 259 -20.90 5.92 16.43
N THR A 260 -21.94 6.31 15.70
CA THR A 260 -22.58 5.52 14.65
C THR A 260 -21.53 4.86 13.73
N PRO A 261 -21.62 3.54 13.46
CA PRO A 261 -20.74 2.86 12.52
C PRO A 261 -20.78 3.52 11.13
N VAL A 262 -19.61 3.63 10.50
CA VAL A 262 -19.46 4.16 9.14
C VAL A 262 -19.44 2.99 8.16
N THR A 263 -20.35 2.98 7.21
CA THR A 263 -20.36 1.98 6.14
C THR A 263 -19.69 2.57 4.90
N LEU A 264 -18.65 1.89 4.41
CA LEU A 264 -17.92 2.28 3.19
C LEU A 264 -18.14 1.17 2.15
N PRO A 265 -19.19 1.27 1.33
CA PRO A 265 -19.64 0.16 0.48
C PRO A 265 -18.66 -0.19 -0.63
N ASN A 266 -17.87 0.78 -1.10
CA ASN A 266 -16.92 0.62 -2.20
C ASN A 266 -15.48 0.39 -1.72
N LEU A 267 -15.22 0.51 -0.41
CA LEU A 267 -13.87 0.40 0.14
C LEU A 267 -13.41 -1.05 0.06
N HIS A 268 -12.49 -1.29 -0.86
CA HIS A 268 -11.95 -2.62 -1.14
C HIS A 268 -10.45 -2.71 -0.84
N HIS A 269 -9.76 -1.58 -0.66
CA HIS A 269 -8.33 -1.57 -0.34
C HIS A 269 -8.02 -0.69 0.87
N ILE A 270 -7.45 -1.28 1.92
CA ILE A 270 -6.97 -0.57 3.11
C ILE A 270 -5.47 -0.78 3.27
N VAL A 271 -4.73 0.31 3.43
CA VAL A 271 -3.32 0.31 3.81
C VAL A 271 -3.13 1.06 5.12
N PHE A 272 -2.47 0.42 6.07
CA PHE A 272 -2.22 0.97 7.38
C PHE A 272 -0.76 0.78 7.78
N ARG A 273 -0.10 1.85 8.23
CA ARG A 273 1.19 1.80 8.92
C ARG A 273 1.07 2.56 10.23
N GLY A 274 1.31 1.91 11.36
CA GLY A 274 1.10 2.54 12.66
C GLY A 274 1.08 1.59 13.84
N VAL A 275 0.39 2.01 14.90
CA VAL A 275 0.16 1.23 16.12
C VAL A 275 -1.16 0.45 16.03
N SER A 276 -1.20 -0.77 16.56
CA SER A 276 -2.39 -1.65 16.50
C SER A 276 -3.63 -1.05 17.16
N THR A 277 -3.49 -0.33 18.27
CA THR A 277 -4.59 0.32 19.00
C THR A 277 -5.36 1.34 18.15
N TYR A 278 -4.66 2.13 17.34
CA TYR A 278 -5.29 3.05 16.38
C TYR A 278 -6.11 2.29 15.34
N LEU A 279 -5.51 1.26 14.73
CA LEU A 279 -6.17 0.46 13.71
C LEU A 279 -7.42 -0.21 14.29
N GLU A 280 -7.31 -0.84 15.46
CA GLU A 280 -8.41 -1.50 16.15
C GLU A 280 -9.57 -0.55 16.48
N ALA A 281 -9.25 0.69 16.90
CA ALA A 281 -10.26 1.73 17.14
C ALA A 281 -10.98 2.14 15.84
N LEU A 282 -10.25 2.22 14.73
CA LEU A 282 -10.77 2.53 13.42
C LEU A 282 -11.66 1.40 12.88
N VAL A 283 -11.12 0.19 12.75
CA VAL A 283 -11.83 -0.95 12.14
C VAL A 283 -13.04 -1.42 12.95
N ARG A 284 -13.09 -1.15 14.26
CA ARG A 284 -14.27 -1.42 15.09
C ARG A 284 -15.50 -0.64 14.62
N ARG A 285 -15.31 0.50 13.96
CA ARG A 285 -16.37 1.44 13.59
C ARG A 285 -16.59 1.55 12.09
N ILE A 286 -15.83 0.83 11.28
CA ILE A 286 -16.00 0.80 9.83
C ILE A 286 -16.56 -0.57 9.41
N THR A 287 -17.51 -0.56 8.48
CA THR A 287 -17.96 -1.75 7.76
C THR A 287 -17.61 -1.62 6.29
N THR A 288 -16.86 -2.60 5.75
CA THR A 288 -16.39 -2.65 4.37
C THR A 288 -16.76 -4.00 3.73
N PRO A 289 -17.98 -4.16 3.20
CA PRO A 289 -18.45 -5.46 2.68
C PRO A 289 -17.63 -5.95 1.48
N ARG A 290 -16.93 -5.06 0.78
CA ARG A 290 -16.13 -5.34 -0.42
C ARG A 290 -14.63 -5.37 -0.15
N LEU A 291 -14.18 -5.57 1.09
CA LEU A 291 -12.75 -5.60 1.38
C LEU A 291 -12.06 -6.74 0.60
N GLU A 292 -11.17 -6.38 -0.31
CA GLU A 292 -10.39 -7.30 -1.15
C GLU A 292 -8.93 -7.35 -0.70
N LYS A 293 -8.38 -6.20 -0.30
CA LYS A 293 -6.98 -6.05 0.08
C LYS A 293 -6.79 -5.28 1.38
N LEU A 294 -6.02 -5.87 2.29
CA LEU A 294 -5.63 -5.28 3.57
C LEU A 294 -4.11 -5.38 3.77
N HIS A 295 -3.42 -4.24 3.77
CA HIS A 295 -1.99 -4.17 4.07
C HIS A 295 -1.78 -3.43 5.39
N ILE A 296 -1.16 -4.10 6.36
CA ILE A 296 -0.88 -3.58 7.69
C ILE A 296 0.63 -3.63 7.96
N ARG A 297 1.18 -2.57 8.52
CA ARG A 297 2.58 -2.47 8.94
C ARG A 297 2.67 -1.90 10.35
N PHE A 298 2.99 -2.74 11.32
CA PHE A 298 3.12 -2.35 12.72
C PHE A 298 4.53 -1.90 13.07
N PHE A 299 4.62 -0.87 13.93
CA PHE A 299 5.87 -0.38 14.49
C PHE A 299 6.20 -1.05 15.81
N HIS A 300 7.34 -1.76 15.91
CA HIS A 300 8.06 -2.11 17.15
C HIS A 300 7.19 -2.43 18.39
N GLN A 301 6.03 -3.07 18.22
CA GLN A 301 5.09 -3.35 19.30
C GLN A 301 5.38 -4.72 19.88
N HIS A 302 5.62 -4.78 21.19
CA HIS A 302 5.82 -6.04 21.92
C HIS A 302 4.53 -6.86 22.05
N TRP A 303 3.38 -6.19 21.98
CA TRP A 303 2.05 -6.77 22.16
C TRP A 303 1.18 -6.39 20.98
N LEU A 304 0.75 -7.39 20.22
CA LEU A 304 -0.12 -7.22 19.06
C LEU A 304 -1.45 -7.91 19.34
N SER A 305 -2.46 -7.11 19.68
CA SER A 305 -3.85 -7.57 19.78
C SER A 305 -4.62 -7.00 18.60
N VAL A 306 -5.10 -7.87 17.72
CA VAL A 306 -5.82 -7.48 16.50
C VAL A 306 -7.20 -8.17 16.32
N PRO A 307 -8.04 -8.28 17.38
CA PRO A 307 -9.31 -9.00 17.29
C PRO A 307 -10.32 -8.33 16.35
N ARG A 308 -10.31 -7.00 16.19
CA ARG A 308 -11.26 -6.31 15.31
C ARG A 308 -10.82 -6.37 13.86
N VAL A 309 -9.53 -6.42 13.57
CA VAL A 309 -9.03 -6.75 12.22
C VAL A 309 -9.56 -8.13 11.79
N MET A 310 -9.54 -9.12 12.68
CA MET A 310 -10.13 -10.44 12.40
C MET A 310 -11.64 -10.33 12.11
N GLN A 311 -12.38 -9.54 12.89
CA GLN A 311 -13.81 -9.33 12.66
C GLN A 311 -14.08 -8.70 11.29
N LEU A 312 -13.32 -7.66 10.93
CA LEU A 312 -13.42 -7.00 9.63
C LEU A 312 -13.22 -7.99 8.48
N MET A 313 -12.19 -8.83 8.57
CA MET A 313 -11.93 -9.82 7.52
C MET A 313 -12.98 -10.94 7.46
N ASN A 314 -13.51 -11.38 8.60
CA ASN A 314 -14.58 -12.38 8.62
C ASN A 314 -15.89 -11.87 7.98
N THR A 315 -16.09 -10.55 7.91
CA THR A 315 -17.25 -9.96 7.22
C THR A 315 -17.06 -9.82 5.71
N ALA A 316 -15.82 -9.90 5.23
CA ALA A 316 -15.54 -9.84 3.80
C ALA A 316 -15.67 -11.24 3.21
N GLU A 317 -16.79 -11.48 2.49
CA GLU A 317 -17.11 -12.80 1.92
C GLU A 317 -16.04 -13.34 0.96
N ASN A 318 -15.23 -12.44 0.38
CA ASN A 318 -14.24 -12.75 -0.65
C ASN A 318 -12.92 -13.32 -0.09
N LEU A 319 -12.72 -13.29 1.24
CA LEU A 319 -11.45 -13.65 1.86
C LEU A 319 -11.41 -15.12 2.28
N ARG A 320 -11.30 -16.01 1.29
CA ARG A 320 -11.00 -17.44 1.49
C ARG A 320 -9.57 -17.76 1.11
N PHE A 321 -8.79 -18.17 2.10
CA PHE A 321 -7.36 -18.40 1.96
C PHE A 321 -7.03 -19.88 2.07
N ASP A 322 -6.13 -20.36 1.22
CA ASP A 322 -5.55 -21.70 1.32
C ASP A 322 -4.03 -21.67 1.54
N SER A 323 -3.39 -20.51 1.37
CA SER A 323 -1.94 -20.36 1.47
C SER A 323 -1.53 -19.18 2.35
N ALA A 324 -0.58 -19.42 3.24
CA ALA A 324 0.07 -18.41 4.06
C ALA A 324 1.60 -18.50 3.90
N ARG A 325 2.26 -17.34 3.88
CA ARG A 325 3.71 -17.21 3.79
C ARG A 325 4.22 -16.28 4.87
N PHE A 326 5.11 -16.78 5.71
CA PHE A 326 5.93 -15.97 6.60
C PHE A 326 7.29 -15.73 5.94
N GLN A 327 7.71 -14.46 5.91
CA GLN A 327 9.02 -14.06 5.40
C GLN A 327 9.74 -13.27 6.49
N PHE A 328 10.75 -13.89 7.08
CA PHE A 328 11.60 -13.31 8.12
C PHE A 328 12.78 -12.60 7.44
N SER A 329 12.99 -11.32 7.74
CA SER A 329 14.08 -10.51 7.16
C SER A 329 14.87 -9.78 8.26
N THR A 330 15.93 -9.04 7.90
CA THR A 330 16.81 -8.37 8.89
C THR A 330 16.09 -7.33 9.75
N ARG A 331 15.01 -6.73 9.23
CA ARG A 331 14.37 -5.56 9.86
C ARG A 331 12.91 -5.79 10.21
N GLN A 332 12.30 -6.83 9.65
CA GLN A 332 10.88 -7.09 9.81
C GLN A 332 10.51 -8.50 9.40
N VAL A 333 9.38 -8.95 9.91
CA VAL A 333 8.71 -10.17 9.46
C VAL A 333 7.44 -9.80 8.72
N TYR A 334 7.19 -10.51 7.62
CA TYR A 334 5.97 -10.40 6.82
C TYR A 334 5.14 -11.67 6.97
N LEU A 335 3.84 -11.51 7.09
CA LEU A 335 2.83 -12.51 6.88
C LEU A 335 2.03 -12.10 5.64
N LYS A 336 2.07 -12.93 4.61
CA LYS A 336 1.28 -12.76 3.39
C LYS A 336 0.30 -13.91 3.26
N ILE A 337 -0.95 -13.60 2.93
CA ILE A 337 -2.00 -14.59 2.75
C ILE A 337 -2.61 -14.42 1.36
N TYR A 338 -2.71 -15.54 0.65
CA TYR A 338 -3.15 -15.58 -0.74
C TYR A 338 -4.52 -16.22 -0.84
N PRO A 339 -5.44 -15.65 -1.64
CA PRO A 339 -6.71 -16.27 -1.91
C PRO A 339 -6.51 -17.51 -2.79
N ARG A 340 -7.43 -18.47 -2.66
CA ARG A 340 -7.41 -19.69 -3.47
C ARG A 340 -7.48 -19.33 -4.96
N GLY A 341 -6.49 -19.78 -5.74
CA GLY A 341 -6.48 -19.65 -7.21
C GLY A 341 -5.67 -18.47 -7.77
N GLU A 342 -5.21 -17.53 -6.95
CA GLU A 342 -4.45 -16.35 -7.41
C GLU A 342 -3.12 -16.20 -6.66
N PRO A 343 -2.06 -16.93 -7.05
CA PRO A 343 -0.79 -16.96 -6.30
C PRO A 343 0.01 -15.63 -6.35
N LYS A 344 -0.43 -14.64 -7.13
CA LYS A 344 0.33 -13.40 -7.38
C LYS A 344 -0.16 -12.18 -6.62
N LYS A 345 -1.37 -12.21 -6.06
CA LYS A 345 -1.97 -11.07 -5.37
C LYS A 345 -2.28 -11.47 -3.93
N ASP A 346 -1.57 -10.86 -3.00
CA ASP A 346 -1.84 -11.01 -1.58
C ASP A 346 -3.09 -10.21 -1.21
N ALA A 347 -4.05 -10.88 -0.58
CA ALA A 347 -5.27 -10.24 -0.08
C ALA A 347 -5.08 -9.71 1.35
N LEU A 348 -4.22 -10.36 2.15
CA LEU A 348 -3.75 -9.84 3.43
C LEU A 348 -2.23 -9.81 3.46
N SER A 349 -1.68 -8.67 3.83
CA SER A 349 -0.27 -8.50 4.16
C SER A 349 -0.15 -7.84 5.52
N ILE A 350 0.50 -8.51 6.47
CA ILE A 350 0.84 -7.94 7.78
C ILE A 350 2.35 -7.94 7.90
N SER A 351 2.94 -6.81 8.27
CA SER A 351 4.36 -6.71 8.55
C SER A 351 4.61 -6.10 9.92
N VAL A 352 5.65 -6.58 10.62
CA VAL A 352 6.03 -6.09 11.93
C VAL A 352 7.51 -5.75 11.91
N TYR A 353 7.85 -4.49 12.22
CA TYR A 353 9.24 -4.07 12.35
C TYR A 353 9.87 -4.63 13.64
N CYS A 354 10.80 -5.57 13.48
CA CYS A 354 11.60 -6.15 14.55
C CYS A 354 12.85 -6.80 13.94
N GLN A 355 14.01 -6.59 14.57
CA GLN A 355 15.30 -7.01 14.02
C GLN A 355 15.71 -8.43 14.43
N HIS A 356 15.26 -8.90 15.58
CA HIS A 356 15.65 -10.19 16.13
C HIS A 356 14.62 -11.28 15.82
N LEU A 357 15.10 -12.48 15.46
CA LEU A 357 14.25 -13.59 15.02
C LEU A 357 13.29 -14.06 16.12
N ASP A 358 13.74 -14.11 17.38
CA ASP A 358 12.90 -14.43 18.54
C ASP A 358 11.69 -13.48 18.64
N ARG A 359 11.93 -12.17 18.50
CA ARG A 359 10.88 -11.15 18.52
C ARG A 359 9.97 -11.25 17.29
N GLN A 360 10.53 -11.58 16.13
CA GLN A 360 9.75 -11.80 14.91
C GLN A 360 8.79 -12.98 15.07
N VAL A 361 9.29 -14.12 15.56
CA VAL A 361 8.49 -15.33 15.78
C VAL A 361 7.45 -15.09 16.87
N SER A 362 7.82 -14.46 17.99
CA SER A 362 6.88 -14.12 19.06
C SER A 362 5.75 -13.20 18.57
N SER A 363 6.11 -12.17 17.79
CA SER A 363 5.13 -11.26 17.17
C SER A 363 4.17 -11.99 16.23
N MET A 364 4.71 -12.87 15.38
CA MET A 364 3.90 -13.66 14.46
C MET A 364 3.06 -14.73 15.17
N ALA A 365 3.53 -15.27 16.28
CA ALA A 365 2.76 -16.18 17.11
C ALA A 365 1.53 -15.47 17.71
N GLN A 366 1.69 -14.24 18.20
CA GLN A 366 0.58 -13.43 18.73
C GLN A 366 -0.45 -13.08 17.63
N ILE A 367 0.03 -12.64 16.46
CA ILE A 367 -0.83 -12.37 15.30
C ILE A 367 -1.57 -13.66 14.89
N SER A 368 -0.86 -14.77 14.81
CA SER A 368 -1.44 -16.04 14.35
C SER A 368 -2.47 -16.60 15.31
N ASN A 369 -2.22 -16.50 16.62
CA ASN A 369 -3.19 -16.89 17.63
C ASN A 369 -4.47 -16.04 17.53
N SER A 370 -4.33 -14.73 17.32
CA SER A 370 -5.46 -13.81 17.10
C SER A 370 -6.23 -14.11 15.81
N LEU A 371 -5.55 -14.61 14.77
CA LEU A 371 -6.12 -14.96 13.47
C LEU A 371 -6.38 -16.46 13.29
N SER A 372 -6.31 -17.25 14.38
CA SER A 372 -6.33 -18.72 14.35
C SER A 372 -7.58 -19.29 13.66
N ARG A 373 -8.74 -18.65 13.84
CA ARG A 373 -9.97 -19.03 13.13
C ARG A 373 -9.82 -18.94 11.61
N MET A 374 -9.15 -17.91 11.11
CA MET A 374 -8.91 -17.74 9.68
C MET A 374 -7.87 -18.71 9.16
N PHE A 375 -6.81 -18.94 9.94
CA PHE A 375 -5.71 -19.84 9.56
C PHE A 375 -6.09 -21.30 9.61
N SER A 376 -7.21 -21.63 10.24
CA SER A 376 -7.80 -22.96 10.16
C SER A 376 -8.11 -23.37 8.72
N ALA A 377 -8.30 -22.46 7.75
CA ALA A 377 -8.53 -22.86 6.36
C ALA A 377 -7.24 -23.09 5.54
N VAL A 378 -6.08 -22.69 6.07
CA VAL A 378 -4.80 -22.73 5.35
C VAL A 378 -4.32 -24.18 5.19
N GLU A 379 -4.05 -24.57 3.95
CA GLU A 379 -3.52 -25.89 3.59
C GLU A 379 -2.02 -25.84 3.24
N TYR A 380 -1.52 -24.69 2.79
CA TYR A 380 -0.13 -24.47 2.39
C TYR A 380 0.51 -23.40 3.27
N LEU A 381 1.56 -23.77 4.00
CA LEU A 381 2.32 -22.85 4.82
C LEU A 381 3.76 -22.79 4.32
N THR A 382 4.24 -21.59 4.02
CA THR A 382 5.64 -21.34 3.65
C THR A 382 6.32 -20.47 4.70
N LEU A 383 7.48 -20.90 5.19
CA LEU A 383 8.33 -20.17 6.12
C LEU A 383 9.65 -19.87 5.42
N GLU A 384 9.93 -18.61 5.17
CA GLU A 384 11.13 -18.16 4.46
C GLU A 384 11.97 -17.24 5.32
N HIS A 385 13.29 -17.34 5.17
CA HIS A 385 14.22 -16.49 5.88
C HIS A 385 15.23 -15.92 4.90
N ASP A 386 15.40 -14.61 4.92
CA ASP A 386 16.40 -13.96 4.08
C ASP A 386 17.81 -14.31 4.58
N VAL A 387 18.60 -14.97 3.74
CA VAL A 387 19.91 -15.56 4.09
C VAL A 387 20.90 -14.51 4.61
N HIS A 388 20.71 -13.25 4.24
CA HIS A 388 21.60 -12.15 4.65
C HIS A 388 21.46 -11.74 6.13
N CYS A 389 20.58 -12.39 6.91
CA CYS A 389 20.21 -11.92 8.26
C CYS A 389 20.89 -12.63 9.42
N LEU A 390 21.56 -13.77 9.21
CA LEU A 390 22.24 -14.47 10.30
C LEU A 390 23.58 -13.78 10.60
N SER A 391 23.52 -12.69 11.37
CA SER A 391 24.67 -12.24 12.14
C SER A 391 25.17 -13.45 12.95
N SER A 392 26.48 -13.69 12.93
CA SER A 392 27.14 -14.76 13.69
C SER A 392 27.01 -14.61 15.21
N GLU A 393 26.32 -13.57 15.68
CA GLU A 393 26.04 -13.35 17.10
C GLU A 393 25.03 -14.38 17.61
N GLY A 394 25.46 -15.22 18.56
CA GLY A 394 24.71 -16.32 19.15
C GLY A 394 23.48 -15.94 20.00
N HIS A 395 22.80 -14.85 19.69
CA HIS A 395 21.66 -14.31 20.43
C HIS A 395 20.30 -14.46 19.72
N ASN A 396 20.22 -15.32 18.69
CA ASN A 396 18.98 -15.55 17.92
C ASN A 396 18.30 -16.89 18.27
N GLU A 397 18.54 -17.45 19.45
CA GLU A 397 17.81 -18.66 19.87
C GLU A 397 16.37 -18.29 20.18
N VAL A 398 15.46 -18.84 19.37
CA VAL A 398 14.03 -18.61 19.52
C VAL A 398 13.46 -19.60 20.53
N ASP A 399 12.67 -19.12 21.48
CA ASP A 399 11.96 -19.99 22.41
C ASP A 399 11.08 -20.99 21.63
N ARG A 400 11.26 -22.29 21.90
CA ARG A 400 10.46 -23.38 21.37
C ARG A 400 8.97 -23.13 21.55
N ILE A 401 8.58 -22.54 22.69
CA ILE A 401 7.19 -22.23 23.01
C ILE A 401 6.58 -21.29 21.96
N ASP A 402 7.33 -20.31 21.47
CA ASP A 402 6.80 -19.32 20.53
C ASP A 402 6.65 -19.90 19.11
N TRP A 403 7.57 -20.76 18.68
CA TRP A 403 7.37 -21.55 17.44
C TRP A 403 6.15 -22.48 17.54
N CYS A 404 5.97 -23.18 18.67
CA CYS A 404 4.79 -24.00 18.90
C CYS A 404 3.50 -23.18 18.85
N LYS A 405 3.46 -22.00 19.51
CA LYS A 405 2.32 -21.09 19.46
C LYS A 405 2.02 -20.64 18.02
N LEU A 406 3.04 -20.27 17.25
CA LEU A 406 2.89 -19.89 15.84
C LEU A 406 2.26 -21.01 15.02
N LEU A 407 2.83 -22.22 15.08
CA LEU A 407 2.38 -23.36 14.28
C LEU A 407 1.02 -23.93 14.72
N SER A 408 0.64 -23.79 15.99
CA SER A 408 -0.63 -24.31 16.52
C SER A 408 -1.88 -23.65 15.89
N SER A 409 -1.70 -22.46 15.29
CA SER A 409 -2.77 -21.74 14.59
C SER A 409 -3.15 -22.36 13.24
N PHE A 410 -2.35 -23.30 12.72
CA PHE A 410 -2.42 -23.84 11.37
C PHE A 410 -2.87 -25.31 11.31
N ARG A 411 -4.05 -25.61 11.88
CA ARG A 411 -4.50 -27.00 12.09
C ARG A 411 -4.73 -27.82 10.81
N ASN A 412 -5.03 -27.17 9.69
CA ASN A 412 -5.34 -27.85 8.43
C ASN A 412 -4.20 -27.83 7.41
N VAL A 413 -3.00 -27.39 7.79
CA VAL A 413 -1.84 -27.41 6.90
C VAL A 413 -1.51 -28.83 6.49
N LYS A 414 -1.47 -29.05 5.17
CA LYS A 414 -1.07 -30.31 4.53
C LYS A 414 0.37 -30.24 4.06
N THR A 415 0.79 -29.06 3.59
CA THR A 415 2.14 -28.84 3.06
C THR A 415 2.83 -27.74 3.84
N LEU A 416 3.94 -28.08 4.49
CA LEU A 416 4.83 -27.11 5.14
C LEU A 416 6.12 -26.99 4.34
N ARG A 417 6.40 -25.79 3.84
CA ARG A 417 7.65 -25.46 3.16
C ARG A 417 8.51 -24.59 4.07
N ILE A 418 9.75 -25.00 4.28
CA ILE A 418 10.71 -24.33 5.16
C ILE A 418 11.96 -23.97 4.36
N ASP A 419 12.35 -22.71 4.41
CA ASP A 419 13.63 -22.28 3.85
C ASP A 419 14.81 -22.77 4.72
N ASN A 420 15.97 -22.99 4.08
CA ASN A 420 17.14 -23.56 4.75
C ASN A 420 17.58 -22.75 5.99
N GLY A 421 17.39 -21.42 5.98
CA GLY A 421 17.73 -20.56 7.12
C GLY A 421 16.96 -20.89 8.41
N LEU A 422 15.78 -21.49 8.31
CA LEU A 422 14.93 -21.83 9.47
C LEU A 422 14.93 -23.32 9.81
N ALA A 423 15.48 -24.17 8.94
CA ALA A 423 15.38 -25.62 9.07
C ALA A 423 15.93 -26.12 10.42
N LYS A 424 17.08 -25.60 10.86
CA LYS A 424 17.70 -25.99 12.13
C LYS A 424 16.84 -25.61 13.34
N GLU A 425 16.36 -24.37 13.42
CA GLU A 425 15.58 -23.91 14.58
C GLU A 425 14.21 -24.59 14.65
N LEU A 426 13.52 -24.70 13.51
CA LEU A 426 12.24 -25.44 13.45
C LEU A 426 12.44 -26.93 13.76
N SER A 427 13.53 -27.54 13.31
CA SER A 427 13.79 -28.94 13.65
C SER A 427 13.91 -29.17 15.14
N ARG A 428 14.61 -28.28 15.86
CA ARG A 428 14.73 -28.32 17.33
C ARG A 428 13.37 -28.14 17.99
N CYS A 429 12.56 -27.20 17.51
CA CYS A 429 11.21 -26.99 18.04
C CYS A 429 10.33 -28.25 17.91
N LEU A 430 10.45 -28.94 16.77
CA LEU A 430 9.68 -30.14 16.45
C LEU A 430 10.27 -31.44 17.04
N ARG A 431 11.43 -31.40 17.71
CA ARG A 431 12.00 -32.58 18.37
C ARG A 431 11.10 -33.06 19.49
N TRP A 432 11.07 -34.38 19.63
CA TRP A 432 10.48 -35.09 20.75
C TRP A 432 11.56 -35.24 21.83
N ASP A 433 11.56 -34.37 22.85
CA ASP A 433 12.60 -34.45 23.88
C ASP A 433 12.15 -35.03 25.23
N ASP A 434 10.86 -35.04 25.63
CA ASP A 434 10.47 -35.48 26.99
C ASP A 434 9.09 -36.18 27.12
N GLY A 435 8.66 -36.95 26.11
CA GLY A 435 7.43 -37.76 26.23
C GLY A 435 6.10 -37.02 26.05
N GLU A 436 6.08 -35.69 26.16
CA GLU A 436 4.97 -34.84 25.74
C GLU A 436 5.27 -34.25 24.35
N LEU A 437 4.82 -34.93 23.31
CA LEU A 437 4.79 -34.32 21.98
C LEU A 437 3.62 -33.35 21.89
N PRO A 438 3.79 -32.24 21.16
CA PRO A 438 2.69 -31.59 20.52
C PRO A 438 2.26 -32.40 19.28
N LEU A 439 1.73 -33.63 19.43
CA LEU A 439 1.04 -34.32 18.31
C LEU A 439 -0.12 -33.45 17.79
N GLU A 440 -0.55 -32.48 18.59
CA GLU A 440 -1.50 -31.44 18.27
C GLU A 440 -0.97 -30.38 17.28
N LEU A 441 0.35 -30.29 17.04
CA LEU A 441 0.91 -29.35 16.06
C LEU A 441 0.80 -29.92 14.64
N LEU A 442 0.14 -29.15 13.78
CA LEU A 442 -0.05 -29.48 12.36
C LEU A 442 -0.60 -30.91 12.17
N PRO A 443 -1.76 -31.25 12.74
CA PRO A 443 -2.26 -32.63 12.77
C PRO A 443 -2.47 -33.20 11.35
N LYS A 444 -2.78 -32.34 10.37
CA LYS A 444 -3.00 -32.74 8.96
C LYS A 444 -1.77 -32.68 8.07
N LEU A 445 -0.57 -32.49 8.63
CA LEU A 445 0.66 -32.39 7.84
C LEU A 445 0.95 -33.70 7.09
N GLN A 446 1.03 -33.60 5.77
CA GLN A 446 1.29 -34.71 4.84
C GLN A 446 2.65 -34.56 4.15
N GLU A 447 3.03 -33.34 3.82
CA GLU A 447 4.26 -33.02 3.08
C GLU A 447 5.08 -31.97 3.82
N LEU A 448 6.35 -32.28 4.05
CA LEU A 448 7.36 -31.37 4.57
C LEU A 448 8.43 -31.17 3.51
N THR A 449 8.57 -29.95 3.02
CA THR A 449 9.60 -29.58 2.06
C THR A 449 10.58 -28.62 2.69
N TYR A 450 11.89 -28.88 2.57
CA TYR A 450 12.90 -27.87 2.88
C TYR A 450 14.04 -27.87 1.87
N SER A 451 14.69 -26.72 1.71
CA SER A 451 15.89 -26.60 0.87
C SER A 451 17.06 -27.26 1.59
N ARG A 452 17.52 -28.41 1.10
CA ARG A 452 18.62 -29.15 1.72
C ARG A 452 19.93 -28.39 1.54
N SER A 453 20.58 -28.02 2.64
CA SER A 453 22.01 -27.69 2.64
C SER A 453 22.83 -28.92 3.02
N SER A 454 24.14 -28.89 2.75
CA SER A 454 25.06 -30.01 3.00
C SER A 454 25.04 -30.52 4.46
N ASN A 455 24.57 -29.70 5.41
CA ASN A 455 24.68 -29.97 6.84
C ASN A 455 23.34 -30.29 7.53
N THR A 456 22.21 -30.31 6.82
CA THR A 456 20.85 -30.48 7.41
C THR A 456 20.16 -31.79 7.03
N GLY A 457 20.93 -32.81 6.62
CA GLY A 457 20.41 -34.08 6.06
C GLY A 457 19.36 -34.78 6.92
N ASP A 458 19.45 -34.68 8.25
CA ASP A 458 18.61 -35.43 9.20
C ASP A 458 17.84 -34.52 10.16
N ALA A 459 17.67 -33.23 9.82
CA ALA A 459 17.10 -32.25 10.75
C ALA A 459 15.70 -32.68 11.23
N PHE A 460 14.85 -33.19 10.32
CA PHE A 460 13.46 -33.53 10.62
C PHE A 460 13.19 -35.04 10.79
N THR A 461 14.23 -35.88 10.80
CA THR A 461 14.06 -37.35 10.85
C THR A 461 13.28 -37.79 12.09
N SER A 462 13.65 -37.28 13.27
CA SER A 462 12.96 -37.62 14.52
C SER A 462 11.48 -37.23 14.54
N PHE A 463 11.13 -36.08 13.95
CA PHE A 463 9.75 -35.63 13.81
C PHE A 463 8.96 -36.51 12.84
N ILE A 464 9.56 -36.89 11.71
CA ILE A 464 8.94 -37.77 10.72
C ILE A 464 8.70 -39.16 11.31
N ASP A 465 9.69 -39.75 11.97
CA ASP A 465 9.59 -41.06 12.61
C ASP A 465 8.51 -41.06 13.71
N ALA A 466 8.46 -40.01 14.53
CA ALA A 466 7.42 -39.85 15.53
C ALA A 466 6.02 -39.80 14.94
N ARG A 467 5.83 -39.07 13.83
CA ARG A 467 4.54 -38.99 13.12
C ARG A 467 4.16 -40.30 12.45
N GLN A 468 5.13 -41.01 11.88
CA GLN A 468 4.95 -42.35 11.32
C GLN A 468 4.46 -43.33 12.40
N ASN A 469 5.10 -43.31 13.57
CA ASN A 469 4.73 -44.16 14.71
C ASN A 469 3.35 -43.82 15.28
N ALA A 470 2.94 -42.55 15.22
CA ALA A 470 1.62 -42.07 15.62
C ALA A 470 0.52 -42.32 14.57
N GLY A 471 0.81 -43.00 13.45
CA GLY A 471 -0.16 -43.30 12.40
C GLY A 471 -0.55 -42.11 11.53
N SER A 472 0.23 -41.02 11.54
CA SER A 472 -0.01 -39.79 10.77
C SER A 472 1.20 -39.45 9.89
N PRO A 473 1.54 -40.31 8.90
CA PRO A 473 2.80 -40.24 8.17
C PRO A 473 2.98 -38.89 7.45
N THR A 474 4.21 -38.39 7.44
CA THR A 474 4.61 -37.17 6.73
C THR A 474 5.74 -37.49 5.77
N THR A 475 5.57 -37.14 4.50
CA THR A 475 6.56 -37.34 3.45
C THR A 475 7.53 -36.17 3.42
N LEU A 476 8.83 -36.47 3.36
CA LEU A 476 9.86 -35.47 3.19
C LEU A 476 10.20 -35.28 1.70
N CYS A 477 9.92 -34.10 1.17
CA CYS A 477 10.22 -33.75 -0.22
C CYS A 477 11.50 -32.92 -0.31
N ASN A 478 12.52 -33.46 -1.00
CA ASN A 478 13.76 -32.74 -1.28
C ASN A 478 13.60 -31.90 -2.54
N ARG A 479 13.64 -30.57 -2.41
CA ARG A 479 13.69 -29.69 -3.57
C ARG A 479 15.14 -29.50 -4.00
N GLN A 480 15.49 -30.07 -5.16
CA GLN A 480 16.73 -29.66 -5.84
C GLN A 480 16.48 -28.29 -6.46
N HIS A 481 17.32 -27.31 -6.13
CA HIS A 481 17.27 -26.01 -6.79
C HIS A 481 17.63 -26.23 -8.27
N SER A 482 16.64 -26.09 -9.15
CA SER A 482 16.79 -26.03 -10.61
C SER A 482 17.19 -24.63 -11.05
#